data_AF-A0A2X3HYA8-F1
#
_entry.id   AF-A0A2X3HYA8-F1
#
_cell.length_a   1.000
_cell.length_b   1.000
_cell.length_c   1.000
_cell.angle_alpha   90.00
_cell.angle_beta   90.00
_cell.angle_gamma   90.00
#
_symmetry.space_group_name_H-M   'P 1'
#
loop_
_entity.id
_entity.type
_entity.pdbx_description
1 polymer ?
#
loop_
_entity_poly.entity_id
_entity_poly.type
_entity_poly.pdbx_seq_one_letter_code
_entity_poly.pdbx_strand_id
1 'polypeptide(L)'
;MLKNKKNKKKSKIIIISLVFIVVIFSGVFFYLKSTVKSEKEIALSFSNSISSSNPEELSKILYCNDSSLPINKSNSTILIDYFNQNPSKFSSINDDFKKGNYKDTDSPLSIEEVRKDFFLIPVYKVVVKPSFIKVKTDLKDAKIQIGDETFGDLTKKDELGPLMPGNYTIKSEISNSYLNKSENIEVNTFKSSNQEISIFDNFIKVNITSDIPDAELYVNNKDTGVKIKDAKTFGPIDPNSIIYGVAKAGDKKIISNKYDVNYSKNININFAEAKASEANFKKDLYVLLSNYSNDFAYAVNTNSFNYIENYLEFDSPIYNKQKKVVPEIHSKDIRENFESTEILNYTFNNDTNTGEVTCNEIYSIGKEINVPKRQEFKNTYTFKKLSNGSLVLTDIKD
;
A
#
# COMPACT_ATOMS: atom_id res chain seq x y z
N MET A 1 10.73 7.01 108.18
CA MET A 1 10.21 5.97 107.26
C MET A 1 8.68 6.03 107.24
N LEU A 2 8.03 6.32 106.11
CA LEU A 2 6.67 5.80 105.76
C LEU A 2 6.32 6.13 104.29
N LYS A 3 6.56 5.10 103.46
CA LYS A 3 6.22 4.77 102.06
C LYS A 3 5.26 5.66 101.24
N ASN A 4 5.80 6.15 100.13
CA ASN A 4 5.16 6.39 98.82
C ASN A 4 4.30 5.19 98.37
N LYS A 5 2.97 5.25 98.52
CA LYS A 5 2.05 4.14 98.12
C LYS A 5 0.86 4.54 97.24
N LYS A 6 0.73 5.82 96.85
CA LYS A 6 -0.47 6.32 96.12
C LYS A 6 -0.34 6.44 94.59
N ASN A 7 0.88 6.34 94.02
CA ASN A 7 1.09 6.49 92.56
C ASN A 7 1.18 5.16 91.77
N LYS A 8 1.23 4.01 92.46
CA LYS A 8 1.37 2.69 91.80
C LYS A 8 0.08 2.13 91.17
N LYS A 9 -1.12 2.56 91.62
CA LYS A 9 -2.39 1.99 91.10
C LYS A 9 -2.83 2.60 89.76
N LYS A 10 -2.72 3.92 89.58
CA LYS A 10 -3.05 4.59 88.30
C LYS A 10 -2.06 4.23 87.19
N SER A 11 -0.77 4.15 87.49
CA SER A 11 0.27 3.63 86.57
C SER A 11 0.00 2.18 86.16
N LYS A 12 -0.42 1.29 87.09
CA LYS A 12 -0.80 -0.09 86.74
C LYS A 12 -2.02 -0.17 85.80
N ILE A 13 -3.03 0.68 85.98
CA ILE A 13 -4.24 0.69 85.12
C ILE A 13 -3.90 1.19 83.71
N ILE A 14 -3.06 2.23 83.59
CA ILE A 14 -2.58 2.71 82.30
C ILE A 14 -1.74 1.62 81.59
N ILE A 15 -0.87 0.93 82.32
CA ILE A 15 -0.08 -0.19 81.78
C ILE A 15 -0.99 -1.34 81.33
N ILE A 16 -1.99 -1.73 82.12
CA ILE A 16 -2.95 -2.79 81.75
C ILE A 16 -3.76 -2.39 80.52
N SER A 17 -4.21 -1.14 80.42
CA SER A 17 -4.93 -0.62 79.26
C SER A 17 -4.05 -0.58 78.01
N LEU A 18 -2.79 -0.17 78.14
CA LEU A 18 -1.82 -0.17 77.04
C LEU A 18 -1.53 -1.60 76.57
N VAL A 19 -1.33 -2.55 77.49
CA VAL A 19 -1.15 -3.97 77.18
C VAL A 19 -2.39 -4.53 76.47
N PHE A 20 -3.58 -4.19 76.93
CA PHE A 20 -4.83 -4.65 76.30
C PHE A 20 -5.00 -4.10 74.89
N ILE A 21 -4.66 -2.82 74.66
CA ILE A 21 -4.62 -2.21 73.33
C ILE A 21 -3.59 -2.93 72.45
N VAL A 22 -2.39 -3.20 72.95
CA VAL A 22 -1.35 -3.95 72.21
C VAL A 22 -1.81 -5.37 71.86
N VAL A 23 -2.54 -6.05 72.74
CA VAL A 23 -3.11 -7.40 72.48
C VAL A 23 -4.21 -7.35 71.42
N ILE A 24 -5.08 -6.33 71.44
CA ILE A 24 -6.10 -6.14 70.40
C ILE A 24 -5.44 -5.81 69.06
N PHE A 25 -4.51 -4.85 69.03
CA PHE A 25 -3.78 -4.49 67.82
C PHE A 25 -2.97 -5.65 67.28
N SER A 26 -2.34 -6.46 68.13
CA SER A 26 -1.62 -7.66 67.69
C SER A 26 -2.58 -8.72 67.16
N GLY A 27 -3.72 -8.96 67.82
CA GLY A 27 -4.76 -9.86 67.34
C GLY A 27 -5.30 -9.48 65.96
N VAL A 28 -5.64 -8.19 65.76
CA VAL A 28 -6.07 -7.64 64.47
C VAL A 28 -4.95 -7.72 63.42
N PHE A 29 -3.70 -7.42 63.81
CA PHE A 29 -2.55 -7.52 62.91
C PHE A 29 -2.29 -8.97 62.45
N PHE A 30 -2.34 -9.95 63.36
CA PHE A 30 -2.18 -11.37 63.01
C PHE A 30 -3.34 -11.88 62.16
N TYR A 31 -4.57 -11.46 62.45
CA TYR A 31 -5.74 -11.78 61.64
C TYR A 31 -5.59 -11.22 60.22
N LEU A 32 -5.28 -9.93 60.07
CA LEU A 32 -5.08 -9.30 58.76
C LEU A 32 -3.88 -9.91 58.01
N LYS A 33 -2.77 -10.20 58.70
CA LYS A 33 -1.61 -10.88 58.11
C LYS A 33 -1.98 -12.26 57.56
N SER A 34 -2.89 -13.00 58.21
CA SER A 34 -3.35 -14.30 57.72
C SER A 34 -4.19 -14.24 56.44
N THR A 35 -4.70 -13.06 56.07
CA THR A 35 -5.48 -12.86 54.83
C THR A 35 -4.60 -12.49 53.62
N VAL A 36 -3.32 -12.16 53.85
CA VAL A 36 -2.38 -11.78 52.79
C VAL A 36 -1.56 -12.99 52.39
N LYS A 37 -1.50 -13.26 51.08
CA LYS A 37 -0.73 -14.37 50.52
C LYS A 37 0.78 -14.11 50.64
N SER A 38 1.50 -15.09 51.19
CA SER A 38 2.96 -15.19 51.15
C SER A 38 3.49 -15.40 49.73
N GLU A 39 4.80 -15.22 49.52
CA GLU A 39 5.46 -15.46 48.23
C GLU A 39 5.18 -16.88 47.70
N LYS A 40 5.17 -17.87 48.60
CA LYS A 40 4.85 -19.27 48.27
C LYS A 40 3.40 -19.45 47.82
N GLU A 41 2.45 -18.77 48.47
CA GLU A 41 1.03 -18.83 48.09
C GLU A 41 0.76 -18.07 46.79
N ILE A 42 1.49 -16.99 46.52
CA ILE A 42 1.48 -16.29 45.22
C ILE A 42 2.04 -17.19 44.13
N ALA A 43 3.19 -17.85 44.36
CA ALA A 43 3.76 -18.82 43.42
C ALA A 43 2.80 -19.97 43.12
N LEU A 44 2.15 -20.53 44.14
CA LEU A 44 1.14 -21.57 43.96
C LEU A 44 -0.08 -21.06 43.18
N SER A 45 -0.56 -19.84 43.49
CA SER A 45 -1.67 -19.21 42.77
C SER A 45 -1.30 -18.98 41.30
N PHE A 46 -0.07 -18.56 41.00
CA PHE A 46 0.44 -18.41 39.65
C PHE A 46 0.43 -19.75 38.90
N SER A 47 1.05 -20.78 39.48
CA SER A 47 1.06 -22.12 38.88
C SER A 47 -0.36 -22.61 38.59
N ASN A 48 -1.27 -22.49 39.55
CA ASN A 48 -2.65 -22.94 39.40
C ASN A 48 -3.40 -22.16 38.33
N SER A 49 -3.21 -20.84 38.25
CA SER A 49 -3.92 -20.00 37.28
C SER A 49 -3.48 -20.28 35.85
N ILE A 50 -2.18 -20.51 35.62
CA ILE A 50 -1.67 -20.94 34.31
C ILE A 50 -2.18 -22.35 33.96
N SER A 51 -2.00 -23.33 34.87
CA SER A 51 -2.40 -24.73 34.59
C SER A 51 -3.91 -24.92 34.43
N SER A 52 -4.73 -24.10 35.08
CA SER A 52 -6.19 -24.09 34.90
C SER A 52 -6.67 -23.17 33.78
N SER A 53 -5.75 -22.50 33.07
CA SER A 53 -6.07 -21.50 32.03
C SER A 53 -7.09 -20.47 32.49
N ASN A 54 -6.91 -19.95 33.72
CA ASN A 54 -7.83 -19.01 34.36
C ASN A 54 -7.25 -17.57 34.37
N PRO A 55 -7.54 -16.75 33.34
CA PRO A 55 -7.02 -15.39 33.25
C PRO A 55 -7.57 -14.44 34.31
N GLU A 56 -8.75 -14.70 34.85
CA GLU A 56 -9.35 -13.86 35.90
C GLU A 56 -8.59 -14.00 37.21
N GLU A 57 -8.30 -15.24 37.63
CA GLU A 57 -7.47 -15.49 38.82
C GLU A 57 -6.03 -15.04 38.63
N LEU A 58 -5.46 -15.22 37.42
CA LEU A 58 -4.12 -14.72 37.12
C LEU A 58 -4.06 -13.20 37.24
N SER A 59 -5.00 -12.46 36.65
CA SER A 59 -5.00 -11.00 36.69
C SER A 59 -5.03 -10.42 38.12
N LYS A 60 -5.66 -11.13 39.07
CA LYS A 60 -5.71 -10.71 40.47
C LYS A 60 -4.36 -10.77 41.17
N ILE A 61 -3.44 -11.61 40.72
CA ILE A 61 -2.12 -11.81 41.34
C ILE A 61 -0.97 -11.18 40.57
N LEU A 62 -1.20 -10.78 39.32
CA LEU A 62 -0.24 -10.00 38.53
C LEU A 62 -0.19 -8.55 38.98
N TYR A 63 0.93 -7.89 38.72
CA TYR A 63 1.15 -6.47 38.95
C TYR A 63 2.17 -5.91 37.95
N CYS A 64 1.96 -4.69 37.47
CA CYS A 64 2.90 -3.98 36.63
C CYS A 64 3.15 -2.59 37.22
N ASN A 65 4.41 -2.15 37.28
CA ASN A 65 4.75 -0.79 37.70
C ASN A 65 4.38 0.25 36.63
N ASP A 66 4.35 -0.14 35.36
CA ASP A 66 3.90 0.72 34.28
C ASP A 66 2.38 0.67 34.18
N SER A 67 1.72 1.75 34.62
CA SER A 67 0.26 1.85 34.61
C SER A 67 -0.36 1.88 33.21
N SER A 68 0.43 2.09 32.16
CA SER A 68 -0.05 2.03 30.78
C SER A 68 -0.21 0.61 30.24
N LEU A 69 0.33 -0.41 30.94
CA LEU A 69 -0.01 -1.82 30.71
C LEU A 69 -1.10 -2.26 31.69
N PRO A 70 -2.38 -2.37 31.27
CA PRO A 70 -3.46 -2.77 32.17
C PRO A 70 -3.37 -4.26 32.50
N ILE A 71 -3.33 -4.59 33.79
CA ILE A 71 -3.48 -5.98 34.24
C ILE A 71 -4.96 -6.35 34.22
N ASN A 72 -5.39 -7.04 33.17
CA ASN A 72 -6.77 -7.47 32.95
C ASN A 72 -6.83 -8.90 32.39
N LYS A 73 -8.05 -9.38 32.11
CA LYS A 73 -8.29 -10.72 31.54
C LYS A 73 -7.58 -10.91 30.19
N SER A 74 -7.65 -9.94 29.29
CA SER A 74 -7.03 -10.02 27.94
C SER A 74 -5.51 -10.17 28.01
N ASN A 75 -4.83 -9.28 28.75
CA ASN A 75 -3.38 -9.36 28.92
C ASN A 75 -2.97 -10.63 29.70
N SER A 76 -3.79 -11.09 30.64
CA SER A 76 -3.53 -12.35 31.35
C SER A 76 -3.67 -13.58 30.43
N THR A 77 -4.60 -13.54 29.46
CA THR A 77 -4.73 -14.58 28.43
C THR A 77 -3.47 -14.68 27.58
N ILE A 78 -2.87 -13.55 27.16
CA ILE A 78 -1.61 -13.55 26.37
C ILE A 78 -0.51 -14.33 27.09
N LEU A 79 -0.36 -14.11 28.40
CA LEU A 79 0.65 -14.80 29.20
C LEU A 79 0.35 -16.30 29.38
N ILE A 80 -0.92 -16.65 29.58
CA ILE A 80 -1.38 -18.06 29.65
C ILE A 80 -1.09 -18.77 28.33
N ASP A 81 -1.47 -18.17 27.21
CA ASP A 81 -1.30 -18.75 25.87
C ASP A 81 0.18 -18.97 25.56
N TYR A 82 1.04 -18.00 25.91
CA TYR A 82 2.48 -18.15 25.81
C TYR A 82 2.99 -19.38 26.56
N PHE A 83 2.59 -19.57 27.82
CA PHE A 83 3.06 -20.70 28.63
C PHE A 83 2.48 -22.04 28.17
N ASN A 84 1.24 -22.05 27.68
CA ASN A 84 0.63 -23.24 27.07
C ASN A 84 1.39 -23.69 25.82
N GLN A 85 1.86 -22.72 25.02
CA GLN A 85 2.70 -23.00 23.83
C GLN A 85 4.17 -23.30 24.20
N ASN A 86 4.62 -22.89 25.38
CA ASN A 86 6.00 -23.03 25.86
C ASN A 86 6.08 -23.72 27.24
N PRO A 87 5.61 -24.97 27.38
CA PRO A 87 5.46 -25.64 28.68
C PRO A 87 6.79 -25.79 29.43
N SER A 88 7.91 -25.97 28.71
CA SER A 88 9.25 -26.04 29.33
C SER A 88 9.64 -24.73 30.02
N LYS A 89 9.28 -23.57 29.44
CA LYS A 89 9.56 -22.27 30.05
C LYS A 89 8.68 -22.03 31.28
N PHE A 90 7.42 -22.46 31.23
CA PHE A 90 6.54 -22.46 32.40
C PHE A 90 7.12 -23.33 33.53
N SER A 91 7.53 -24.56 33.22
CA SER A 91 8.12 -25.48 34.21
C SER A 91 9.35 -24.86 34.88
N SER A 92 10.25 -24.26 34.11
CA SER A 92 11.45 -23.59 34.63
C SER A 92 11.09 -22.50 35.65
N ILE A 93 10.21 -21.56 35.28
CA ILE A 93 9.82 -20.45 36.16
C ILE A 93 9.07 -20.98 37.39
N ASN A 94 8.19 -21.95 37.20
CA ASN A 94 7.44 -22.56 38.30
C ASN A 94 8.36 -23.27 39.30
N ASP A 95 9.39 -23.97 38.81
CA ASP A 95 10.35 -24.66 39.66
C ASP A 95 11.23 -23.67 40.44
N ASP A 96 11.62 -22.55 39.82
CA ASP A 96 12.31 -21.46 40.50
C ASP A 96 11.45 -20.85 41.61
N PHE A 97 10.19 -20.53 41.32
CA PHE A 97 9.27 -20.00 42.32
C PHE A 97 9.00 -21.00 43.46
N LYS A 98 8.90 -22.30 43.19
CA LYS A 98 8.75 -23.33 44.23
C LYS A 98 9.98 -23.44 45.14
N LYS A 99 11.18 -23.26 44.58
CA LYS A 99 12.45 -23.26 45.33
C LYS A 99 12.70 -21.96 46.10
N GLY A 100 11.88 -20.94 45.89
CA GLY A 100 12.05 -19.62 46.52
C GLY A 100 12.93 -18.66 45.71
N ASN A 101 13.30 -19.02 44.48
CA ASN A 101 14.04 -18.17 43.55
C ASN A 101 13.06 -17.23 42.85
N TYR A 102 12.65 -16.17 43.53
CA TYR A 102 11.59 -15.27 43.06
C TYR A 102 12.02 -14.16 42.10
N LYS A 103 13.33 -13.99 41.90
CA LYS A 103 13.89 -12.97 41.03
C LYS A 103 14.90 -13.60 40.08
N ASP A 104 14.62 -13.46 38.80
CA ASP A 104 15.52 -13.80 37.71
C ASP A 104 15.66 -12.54 36.83
N THR A 105 16.90 -12.15 36.51
CA THR A 105 17.16 -10.98 35.67
C THR A 105 16.75 -11.22 34.23
N ASP A 106 16.77 -12.47 33.78
CA ASP A 106 16.49 -12.90 32.40
C ASP A 106 15.01 -13.28 32.22
N SER A 107 14.23 -13.25 33.30
CA SER A 107 12.78 -13.42 33.28
C SER A 107 12.08 -12.05 33.32
N PRO A 108 11.06 -11.85 32.47
CA PRO A 108 10.19 -10.68 32.60
C PRO A 108 9.23 -10.80 33.80
N LEU A 109 9.25 -11.92 34.52
CA LEU A 109 8.42 -12.18 35.70
C LEU A 109 9.25 -12.35 36.97
N SER A 110 8.79 -11.76 38.06
CA SER A 110 9.33 -11.95 39.41
C SER A 110 8.20 -12.00 40.45
N ILE A 111 8.46 -12.49 41.66
CA ILE A 111 7.57 -12.31 42.81
C ILE A 111 8.19 -11.29 43.74
N GLU A 112 7.49 -10.17 43.96
CA GLU A 112 8.01 -9.06 44.75
C GLU A 112 6.94 -8.49 45.69
N GLU A 113 7.42 -7.85 46.76
CA GLU A 113 6.59 -7.00 47.61
C GLU A 113 6.26 -5.72 46.82
N VAL A 114 4.98 -5.51 46.51
CA VAL A 114 4.54 -4.36 45.71
C VAL A 114 4.05 -3.20 46.57
N ARG A 115 3.68 -3.48 47.82
CA ARG A 115 3.29 -2.48 48.82
C ARG A 115 3.25 -3.09 50.23
N LYS A 116 3.05 -2.24 51.25
CA LYS A 116 2.72 -2.65 52.61
C LYS A 116 1.34 -2.16 53.02
N ASP A 117 0.46 -3.09 53.35
CA ASP A 117 -0.84 -2.77 53.94
C ASP A 117 -0.67 -2.59 55.47
N PHE A 118 -1.46 -1.69 56.07
CA PHE A 118 -1.41 -1.37 57.51
C PHE A 118 0.01 -1.09 58.04
N PHE A 119 0.82 -0.35 57.28
CA PHE A 119 2.21 0.04 57.56
C PHE A 119 3.25 -1.09 57.66
N LEU A 120 2.85 -2.36 57.83
CA LEU A 120 3.76 -3.44 58.20
C LEU A 120 3.50 -4.78 57.49
N ILE A 121 2.38 -4.96 56.81
CA ILE A 121 2.01 -6.25 56.19
C ILE A 121 2.43 -6.22 54.71
N PRO A 122 3.47 -6.97 54.30
CA PRO A 122 3.92 -6.98 52.91
C PRO A 122 2.88 -7.66 52.02
N VAL A 123 2.57 -7.03 50.88
CA VAL A 123 1.69 -7.59 49.85
C VAL A 123 2.55 -8.01 48.67
N TYR A 124 2.52 -9.31 48.38
CA TYR A 124 3.28 -9.88 47.27
C TYR A 124 2.41 -10.08 46.03
N LYS A 125 3.02 -9.89 44.86
CA LYS A 125 2.41 -10.14 43.55
C LYS A 125 3.45 -10.71 42.60
N VAL A 126 2.99 -11.31 41.51
CA VAL A 126 3.85 -11.59 40.37
C VAL A 126 4.02 -10.28 39.60
N VAL A 127 5.20 -9.68 39.69
CA VAL A 127 5.54 -8.46 38.96
C VAL A 127 5.90 -8.82 37.53
N VAL A 128 5.27 -8.12 36.58
CA VAL A 128 5.50 -8.22 35.15
C VAL A 128 6.32 -7.01 34.72
N LYS A 129 7.45 -7.26 34.05
CA LYS A 129 8.18 -6.25 33.29
C LYS A 129 7.58 -6.18 31.88
N PRO A 130 7.02 -5.04 31.46
CA PRO A 130 6.45 -4.90 30.13
C PRO A 130 7.54 -5.02 29.06
N SER A 131 7.14 -5.43 27.87
CA SER A 131 8.01 -5.48 26.69
C SER A 131 7.61 -4.43 25.67
N PHE A 132 8.59 -3.98 24.88
CA PHE A 132 8.42 -3.01 23.81
C PHE A 132 9.04 -3.56 22.53
N ILE A 133 8.41 -3.28 21.39
CA ILE A 133 8.87 -3.73 20.08
C ILE A 133 9.31 -2.52 19.27
N LYS A 134 10.58 -2.48 18.91
CA LYS A 134 11.13 -1.47 18.01
C LYS A 134 10.86 -1.86 16.57
N VAL A 135 10.29 -0.94 15.80
CA VAL A 135 10.03 -1.19 14.38
C VAL A 135 10.92 -0.31 13.53
N LYS A 136 11.57 -0.93 12.55
CA LYS A 136 12.37 -0.25 11.53
C LYS A 136 11.64 -0.29 10.19
N THR A 137 11.44 0.88 9.59
CA THR A 137 10.96 0.99 8.22
C THR A 137 11.33 2.32 7.59
N ASP A 138 11.59 2.32 6.28
CA ASP A 138 11.75 3.53 5.48
C ASP A 138 10.39 4.06 4.94
N LEU A 139 9.29 3.36 5.25
CA LEU A 139 7.96 3.64 4.71
C LEU A 139 7.11 4.44 5.70
N LYS A 140 6.97 5.75 5.46
CA LYS A 140 6.22 6.64 6.36
C LYS A 140 4.71 6.34 6.46
N ASP A 141 4.12 5.84 5.37
CA ASP A 141 2.69 5.55 5.28
C ASP A 141 2.32 4.14 5.78
N ALA A 142 3.30 3.38 6.29
CA ALA A 142 3.05 2.07 6.86
C ALA A 142 2.20 2.19 8.13
N LYS A 143 1.20 1.31 8.24
CA LYS A 143 0.37 1.12 9.42
C LYS A 143 0.71 -0.22 10.04
N ILE A 144 0.70 -0.26 11.36
CA ILE A 144 0.97 -1.49 12.11
C ILE A 144 -0.22 -1.79 13.01
N GLN A 145 -0.59 -3.05 13.12
CA GLN A 145 -1.62 -3.53 14.01
C GLN A 145 -1.07 -4.67 14.87
N ILE A 146 -1.33 -4.60 16.18
CA ILE A 146 -1.05 -5.66 17.15
C ILE A 146 -2.37 -5.94 17.89
N GLY A 147 -2.95 -7.12 17.68
CA GLY A 147 -4.28 -7.42 18.19
C GLY A 147 -5.32 -6.43 17.66
N ASP A 148 -6.03 -5.75 18.55
CA ASP A 148 -7.03 -4.71 18.20
C ASP A 148 -6.43 -3.30 18.14
N GLU A 149 -5.18 -3.12 18.58
CA GLU A 149 -4.52 -1.81 18.59
C GLU A 149 -3.86 -1.52 17.25
N THR A 150 -4.16 -0.34 16.68
CA THR A 150 -3.55 0.15 15.45
C THR A 150 -2.63 1.32 15.75
N PHE A 151 -1.39 1.21 15.31
CA PHE A 151 -0.34 2.22 15.41
C PHE A 151 -0.12 2.85 14.02
N GLY A 152 -0.10 4.18 13.97
CA GLY A 152 0.10 4.94 12.74
C GLY A 152 1.14 6.05 12.90
N ASP A 153 1.73 6.46 11.77
CA ASP A 153 2.76 7.51 11.65
C ASP A 153 4.02 7.23 12.50
N LEU A 154 4.76 6.20 12.08
CA LEU A 154 5.94 5.65 12.75
C LEU A 154 7.10 6.65 12.89
N THR A 155 7.07 7.76 12.15
CA THR A 155 8.19 8.72 12.05
C THR A 155 8.53 9.50 13.33
N LYS A 156 7.79 9.32 14.43
CA LYS A 156 7.94 10.12 15.66
C LYS A 156 8.25 9.33 16.94
N LYS A 157 8.13 7.99 16.97
CA LYS A 157 8.50 7.13 18.12
C LYS A 157 8.32 5.65 17.76
N ASP A 158 9.41 4.93 17.57
CA ASP A 158 9.43 3.53 17.11
C ASP A 158 9.50 2.53 18.27
N GLU A 159 8.55 2.58 19.21
CA GLU A 159 8.38 1.53 20.24
C GLU A 159 6.90 1.20 20.39
N LEU A 160 6.51 -0.02 20.03
CA LEU A 160 5.16 -0.56 20.21
C LEU A 160 5.06 -1.19 21.59
N GLY A 161 4.18 -0.63 22.42
CA GLY A 161 3.92 -1.11 23.78
C GLY A 161 3.56 0.02 24.75
N PRO A 162 3.53 -0.27 26.05
CA PRO A 162 3.97 -1.53 26.68
C PRO A 162 3.07 -2.73 26.38
N LEU A 163 3.69 -3.89 26.20
CA LEU A 163 3.01 -5.16 25.94
C LEU A 163 3.22 -6.15 27.08
N MET A 164 2.23 -7.02 27.31
CA MET A 164 2.43 -8.19 28.16
C MET A 164 3.45 -9.13 27.50
N PRO A 165 4.47 -9.63 28.21
CA PRO A 165 5.41 -10.62 27.67
C PRO A 165 4.67 -11.85 27.11
N GLY A 166 4.88 -12.15 25.83
CA GLY A 166 4.20 -13.23 25.12
C GLY A 166 4.49 -13.26 23.62
N ASN A 167 3.71 -14.06 22.89
CA ASN A 167 3.78 -14.16 21.43
C ASN A 167 2.78 -13.19 20.79
N TYR A 168 3.21 -12.47 19.75
CA TYR A 168 2.39 -11.51 19.02
C TYR A 168 2.55 -11.70 17.51
N THR A 169 1.44 -11.68 16.79
CA THR A 169 1.41 -11.47 15.34
C THR A 169 1.25 -9.98 15.07
N ILE A 170 2.27 -9.37 14.49
CA ILE A 170 2.26 -7.98 14.05
C ILE A 170 1.83 -7.96 12.59
N LYS A 171 0.75 -7.25 12.29
CA LYS A 171 0.31 -7.02 10.91
C LYS A 171 0.80 -5.65 10.48
N SER A 172 1.54 -5.57 9.38
CA SER A 172 1.92 -4.30 8.78
C SER A 172 1.26 -4.18 7.41
N GLU A 173 0.72 -3.00 7.12
CA GLU A 173 0.02 -2.70 5.88
C GLU A 173 0.49 -1.37 5.32
N ILE A 174 0.63 -1.29 4.00
CA ILE A 174 0.83 -0.04 3.28
C ILE A 174 -0.08 0.02 2.06
N SER A 175 -0.77 1.16 1.93
CA SER A 175 -1.67 1.42 0.81
C SER A 175 -1.55 2.88 0.38
N ASN A 176 -1.03 3.10 -0.83
CA ASN A 176 -0.96 4.40 -1.49
C ASN A 176 -1.32 4.26 -2.99
N SER A 177 -1.12 5.31 -3.79
CA SER A 177 -1.57 5.33 -5.20
C SER A 177 -0.99 4.21 -6.06
N TYR A 178 0.19 3.69 -5.73
CA TYR A 178 0.89 2.71 -6.54
C TYR A 178 1.34 1.45 -5.77
N LEU A 179 1.29 1.47 -4.44
CA LEU A 179 1.69 0.37 -3.58
C LEU A 179 0.52 -0.12 -2.73
N ASN A 180 0.29 -1.43 -2.72
CA ASN A 180 -0.66 -2.10 -1.84
C ASN A 180 -0.06 -3.43 -1.37
N LYS A 181 0.39 -3.50 -0.11
CA LYS A 181 1.06 -4.67 0.46
C LYS A 181 0.71 -4.85 1.93
N SER A 182 0.76 -6.09 2.38
CA SER A 182 0.57 -6.50 3.76
C SER A 182 1.52 -7.64 4.08
N GLU A 183 2.05 -7.68 5.30
CA GLU A 183 2.83 -8.80 5.82
C GLU A 183 2.51 -9.04 7.31
N ASN A 184 2.77 -10.26 7.76
CA ASN A 184 2.60 -10.66 9.16
C ASN A 184 3.94 -11.10 9.71
N ILE A 185 4.33 -10.55 10.86
CA ILE A 185 5.58 -10.87 11.56
C ILE A 185 5.25 -11.44 12.94
N GLU A 186 5.79 -12.62 13.23
CA GLU A 186 5.67 -13.25 14.54
C GLU A 186 6.79 -12.78 15.47
N VAL A 187 6.43 -12.31 16.66
CA VAL A 187 7.35 -11.69 17.63
C VAL A 187 7.15 -12.31 19.01
N ASN A 188 8.26 -12.67 19.68
CA ASN A 188 8.24 -13.27 21.00
C ASN A 188 8.89 -12.33 22.01
N THR A 189 8.05 -11.51 22.63
CA THR A 189 8.44 -10.48 23.59
C THR A 189 8.75 -11.02 24.99
N PHE A 190 8.53 -12.32 25.23
CA PHE A 190 8.94 -12.97 26.48
C PHE A 190 10.43 -13.25 26.51
N LYS A 191 11.04 -13.55 25.35
CA LYS A 191 12.47 -13.84 25.22
C LYS A 191 13.33 -12.58 25.30
N SER A 192 12.83 -11.46 24.79
CA SER A 192 13.52 -10.16 24.80
C SER A 192 12.51 -9.05 25.05
N SER A 193 12.76 -8.23 26.07
CA SER A 193 11.91 -7.09 26.41
C SER A 193 12.04 -5.92 25.43
N ASN A 194 13.11 -5.89 24.61
CA ASN A 194 13.36 -4.87 23.60
C ASN A 194 13.66 -5.57 22.27
N GLN A 195 12.65 -6.16 21.65
CA GLN A 195 12.81 -6.82 20.35
C GLN A 195 12.76 -5.79 19.24
N GLU A 196 13.65 -5.90 18.26
CA GLU A 196 13.66 -5.07 17.07
C GLU A 196 13.21 -5.91 15.87
N ILE A 197 12.29 -5.36 15.07
CA ILE A 197 11.82 -5.93 13.82
C ILE A 197 11.93 -4.93 12.69
N SER A 198 12.13 -5.42 11.48
CA SER A 198 12.03 -4.62 10.26
C SER A 198 10.76 -5.00 9.52
N ILE A 199 10.03 -4.01 9.01
CA ILE A 199 8.85 -4.21 8.17
C ILE A 199 9.09 -3.64 6.78
N PHE A 200 8.53 -4.32 5.78
CA PHE A 200 8.66 -3.99 4.37
C PHE A 200 10.12 -3.81 3.96
N ASP A 201 10.94 -4.78 4.33
CA ASP A 201 12.30 -4.86 3.83
C ASP A 201 12.31 -5.07 2.32
N ASN A 202 13.37 -4.61 1.67
CA ASN A 202 13.63 -4.71 0.23
C ASN A 202 12.90 -3.72 -0.68
N PHE A 203 12.18 -2.73 -0.14
CA PHE A 203 11.72 -1.61 -0.95
C PHE A 203 12.89 -0.70 -1.31
N ILE A 204 12.89 -0.20 -2.56
CA ILE A 204 13.97 0.66 -3.04
C ILE A 204 13.45 2.01 -3.53
N LYS A 205 14.36 2.98 -3.59
CA LYS A 205 14.17 4.22 -4.34
C LYS A 205 14.93 4.14 -5.65
N VAL A 206 14.34 4.68 -6.70
CA VAL A 206 14.92 4.77 -8.04
C VAL A 206 15.03 6.22 -8.47
N ASN A 207 16.03 6.54 -9.26
CA ASN A 207 16.15 7.83 -9.91
C ASN A 207 15.51 7.75 -11.29
N ILE A 208 14.60 8.67 -11.58
CA ILE A 208 13.82 8.65 -12.82
C ILE A 208 14.10 9.92 -13.61
N THR A 209 14.40 9.75 -14.89
CA THR A 209 14.47 10.83 -15.89
C THR A 209 13.59 10.49 -17.08
N SER A 210 13.25 11.49 -17.89
CA SER A 210 12.53 11.26 -19.15
C SER A 210 12.82 12.33 -20.20
N ASP A 211 12.70 11.97 -21.47
CA ASP A 211 12.66 12.89 -22.61
C ASP A 211 11.33 13.67 -22.70
N ILE A 212 10.31 13.30 -21.92
CA ILE A 212 9.08 14.08 -21.70
C ILE A 212 8.88 14.30 -20.19
N PRO A 213 9.38 15.41 -19.61
CA PRO A 213 9.34 15.64 -18.17
C PRO A 213 7.92 15.72 -17.57
N ASP A 214 6.94 16.19 -18.35
CA ASP A 214 5.54 16.35 -17.91
C ASP A 214 4.69 15.07 -18.01
N ALA A 215 5.27 13.94 -18.43
CA ALA A 215 4.55 12.67 -18.52
C ALA A 215 4.15 12.13 -17.12
N GLU A 216 3.02 11.44 -17.07
CA GLU A 216 2.49 10.76 -15.89
C GLU A 216 3.31 9.49 -15.64
N LEU A 217 3.79 9.29 -14.40
CA LEU A 217 4.54 8.11 -14.01
C LEU A 217 3.59 6.97 -13.62
N TYR A 218 3.81 5.79 -14.19
CA TYR A 218 3.06 4.58 -13.89
C TYR A 218 3.96 3.51 -13.29
N VAL A 219 3.40 2.76 -12.33
CA VAL A 219 4.03 1.59 -11.69
C VAL A 219 3.04 0.44 -11.73
N ASN A 220 3.42 -0.71 -12.30
CA ASN A 220 2.55 -1.91 -12.38
C ASN A 220 1.14 -1.60 -12.91
N ASN A 221 1.07 -0.80 -13.98
CA ASN A 221 -0.16 -0.33 -14.62
C ASN A 221 -1.06 0.60 -13.78
N LYS A 222 -0.58 1.11 -12.65
CA LYS A 222 -1.27 2.13 -11.84
C LYS A 222 -0.64 3.49 -12.05
N ASP A 223 -1.48 4.50 -12.24
CA ASP A 223 -1.08 5.90 -12.22
C ASP A 223 -0.64 6.27 -10.81
N THR A 224 0.57 6.81 -10.68
CA THR A 224 1.11 7.24 -9.38
C THR A 224 0.52 8.59 -8.94
N GLY A 225 -0.07 9.35 -9.85
CA GLY A 225 -0.47 10.74 -9.68
C GLY A 225 0.70 11.73 -9.73
N VAL A 226 1.91 11.25 -10.05
CA VAL A 226 3.15 12.05 -10.05
C VAL A 226 3.64 12.24 -11.49
N LYS A 227 4.03 13.46 -11.83
CA LYS A 227 4.75 13.72 -13.09
C LYS A 227 6.21 13.34 -12.96
N ILE A 228 6.82 12.83 -14.03
CA ILE A 228 8.21 12.37 -13.99
C ILE A 228 9.18 13.46 -13.51
N LYS A 229 8.98 14.72 -13.91
CA LYS A 229 9.80 15.87 -13.47
C LYS A 229 9.82 16.07 -11.95
N ASP A 230 8.74 15.68 -11.28
CA ASP A 230 8.56 15.80 -9.83
C ASP A 230 9.02 14.52 -9.10
N ALA A 231 9.33 13.46 -9.86
CA ALA A 231 9.71 12.12 -9.38
C ALA A 231 11.22 11.83 -9.50
N LYS A 232 12.10 12.85 -9.37
CA LYS A 232 13.57 12.71 -9.56
C LYS A 232 14.15 11.51 -8.81
N THR A 233 13.77 11.36 -7.55
CA THR A 233 14.00 10.16 -6.74
C THR A 233 12.63 9.67 -6.30
N PHE A 234 12.19 8.56 -6.88
CA PHE A 234 10.87 8.00 -6.69
C PHE A 234 10.93 6.70 -5.91
N GLY A 235 9.87 6.42 -5.18
CA GLY A 235 9.73 5.28 -4.30
C GLY A 235 9.35 5.73 -2.91
N PRO A 236 9.24 4.78 -1.97
CA PRO A 236 9.65 3.38 -2.04
C PRO A 236 8.81 2.51 -3.01
N ILE A 237 9.46 1.62 -3.78
CA ILE A 237 8.83 0.67 -4.73
C ILE A 237 9.35 -0.76 -4.56
N ASP A 238 8.52 -1.74 -4.91
CA ASP A 238 8.92 -3.16 -4.99
C ASP A 238 9.95 -3.34 -6.12
N PRO A 239 11.11 -3.97 -5.89
CA PRO A 239 12.15 -4.17 -6.90
C PRO A 239 11.67 -4.90 -8.17
N ASN A 240 10.61 -5.69 -8.07
CA ASN A 240 10.04 -6.41 -9.22
C ASN A 240 8.98 -5.59 -9.97
N SER A 241 8.88 -4.29 -9.68
CA SER A 241 7.91 -3.42 -10.35
C SER A 241 8.34 -3.07 -11.78
N ILE A 242 7.35 -2.86 -12.62
CA ILE A 242 7.51 -2.29 -13.97
C ILE A 242 7.15 -0.81 -13.91
N ILE A 243 8.04 0.03 -14.43
CA ILE A 243 7.87 1.48 -14.51
C ILE A 243 7.83 1.94 -15.96
N TYR A 244 6.92 2.87 -16.26
CA TYR A 244 6.83 3.54 -17.55
C TYR A 244 6.15 4.90 -17.43
N GLY A 245 6.25 5.72 -18.47
CA GLY A 245 5.59 7.00 -18.58
C GLY A 245 4.41 6.97 -19.55
N VAL A 246 3.40 7.79 -19.28
CA VAL A 246 2.29 8.08 -20.19
C VAL A 246 2.27 9.57 -20.47
N ALA A 247 2.38 9.95 -21.74
CA ALA A 247 2.38 11.34 -22.17
C ALA A 247 1.21 11.61 -23.12
N LYS A 248 0.77 12.87 -23.18
CA LYS A 248 -0.17 13.32 -24.23
C LYS A 248 0.62 13.75 -25.46
N ALA A 249 0.20 13.26 -26.63
CA ALA A 249 0.64 13.69 -27.95
C ALA A 249 -0.60 14.12 -28.75
N GLY A 250 -0.90 15.41 -28.75
CA GLY A 250 -2.21 15.91 -29.19
C GLY A 250 -3.34 15.36 -28.31
N ASP A 251 -4.37 14.79 -28.94
CA ASP A 251 -5.52 14.19 -28.24
C ASP A 251 -5.28 12.73 -27.81
N LYS A 252 -4.10 12.16 -28.13
CA LYS A 252 -3.78 10.77 -27.84
C LYS A 252 -2.82 10.63 -26.66
N LYS A 253 -2.87 9.46 -26.02
CA LYS A 253 -1.87 9.02 -25.05
C LYS A 253 -0.83 8.15 -25.76
N ILE A 254 0.44 8.47 -25.56
CA ILE A 254 1.57 7.62 -25.93
C ILE A 254 2.18 7.01 -24.67
N ILE A 255 2.66 5.78 -24.76
CA ILE A 255 3.25 5.01 -23.66
C ILE A 255 4.73 4.82 -23.98
N SER A 256 5.61 5.09 -23.02
CA SER A 256 7.06 4.86 -23.18
C SER A 256 7.40 3.37 -23.23
N ASN A 257 8.69 3.08 -23.38
CA ASN A 257 9.23 1.77 -23.04
C ASN A 257 8.94 1.44 -21.56
N LYS A 258 8.78 0.14 -21.28
CA LYS A 258 8.59 -0.39 -19.92
C LYS A 258 9.92 -0.86 -19.36
N TYR A 259 10.19 -0.53 -18.10
CA TYR A 259 11.45 -0.82 -17.44
C TYR A 259 11.20 -1.65 -16.19
N ASP A 260 11.84 -2.81 -16.10
CA ASP A 260 11.89 -3.57 -14.85
C ASP A 260 12.89 -2.92 -13.89
N VAL A 261 12.42 -2.65 -12.69
CA VAL A 261 13.18 -1.95 -11.64
C VAL A 261 14.37 -2.79 -11.14
N ASN A 262 14.27 -4.11 -11.20
CA ASN A 262 15.28 -5.04 -10.70
C ASN A 262 16.64 -4.91 -11.43
N TYR A 263 16.65 -4.42 -12.68
CA TYR A 263 17.87 -4.30 -13.48
C TYR A 263 18.60 -2.96 -13.29
N SER A 264 17.91 -1.89 -12.87
CA SER A 264 18.54 -0.58 -12.71
C SER A 264 17.81 0.31 -11.72
N LYS A 265 18.59 0.98 -10.86
CA LYS A 265 18.10 2.06 -9.99
C LYS A 265 18.02 3.40 -10.69
N ASN A 266 18.61 3.54 -11.89
CA ASN A 266 18.53 4.75 -12.70
C ASN A 266 17.74 4.43 -13.97
N ILE A 267 16.53 4.95 -14.06
CA ILE A 267 15.57 4.62 -15.12
C ILE A 267 15.39 5.87 -15.98
N ASN A 268 15.73 5.76 -17.27
CA ASN A 268 15.50 6.81 -18.24
C ASN A 268 14.29 6.45 -19.12
N ILE A 269 13.13 6.98 -18.76
CA ILE A 269 11.87 6.74 -19.46
C ILE A 269 11.89 7.44 -20.82
N ASN A 270 11.94 6.64 -21.89
CA ASN A 270 12.12 7.13 -23.25
C ASN A 270 10.87 6.88 -24.12
N PHE A 271 10.42 7.91 -24.84
CA PHE A 271 9.27 7.86 -25.75
C PHE A 271 9.63 7.77 -27.25
N ALA A 272 10.89 7.56 -27.62
CA ALA A 272 11.35 7.54 -29.01
C ALA A 272 10.63 6.50 -29.87
N GLU A 273 10.45 5.28 -29.36
CA GLU A 273 9.73 4.21 -30.08
C GLU A 273 8.25 4.57 -30.29
N ALA A 274 7.60 5.11 -29.26
CA ALA A 274 6.21 5.56 -29.34
C ALA A 274 6.04 6.72 -30.34
N LYS A 275 6.96 7.69 -30.31
CA LYS A 275 7.00 8.80 -31.27
C LYS A 275 7.22 8.31 -32.70
N ALA A 276 8.12 7.36 -32.90
CA ALA A 276 8.39 6.77 -34.21
C ALA A 276 7.17 5.98 -34.73
N SER A 277 6.52 5.21 -33.86
CA SER A 277 5.29 4.48 -34.20
C SER A 277 4.16 5.43 -34.63
N GLU A 278 3.94 6.52 -33.90
CA GLU A 278 2.92 7.52 -34.25
C GLU A 278 3.26 8.23 -35.57
N ALA A 279 4.53 8.58 -35.77
CA ALA A 279 4.99 9.21 -37.02
C ALA A 279 4.82 8.27 -38.23
N ASN A 280 5.16 6.99 -38.06
CA ASN A 280 4.97 5.97 -39.10
C ASN A 280 3.49 5.78 -39.43
N PHE A 281 2.62 5.73 -38.42
CA PHE A 281 1.18 5.64 -38.63
C PHE A 281 0.63 6.85 -39.39
N LYS A 282 1.05 8.08 -39.03
CA LYS A 282 0.67 9.29 -39.77
C LYS A 282 1.14 9.24 -41.23
N LYS A 283 2.34 8.69 -41.48
CA LYS A 283 2.86 8.47 -42.83
C LYS A 283 2.03 7.45 -43.61
N ASP A 284 1.66 6.33 -43.00
CA ASP A 284 0.80 5.31 -43.64
C ASP A 284 -0.57 5.88 -44.01
N LEU A 285 -1.14 6.70 -43.11
CA LEU A 285 -2.40 7.41 -43.36
C LEU A 285 -2.28 8.43 -44.49
N TYR A 286 -1.16 9.17 -44.55
CA TYR A 286 -0.87 10.09 -45.66
C TYR A 286 -0.76 9.34 -46.99
N VAL A 287 -0.08 8.19 -47.02
CA VAL A 287 0.06 7.36 -48.22
C VAL A 287 -1.30 6.84 -48.68
N LEU A 288 -2.15 6.35 -47.77
CA LEU A 288 -3.52 5.94 -48.10
C LEU A 288 -4.28 7.09 -48.77
N LEU A 289 -4.33 8.26 -48.14
CA LEU A 289 -5.07 9.41 -48.65
C LEU A 289 -4.49 9.88 -49.98
N SER A 290 -3.18 10.13 -50.06
CA SER A 290 -2.54 10.62 -51.28
C SER A 290 -2.75 9.69 -52.47
N ASN A 291 -2.67 8.37 -52.27
CA ASN A 291 -2.86 7.41 -53.36
C ASN A 291 -4.34 7.31 -53.74
N TYR A 292 -5.24 7.25 -52.77
CA TYR A 292 -6.69 7.27 -53.02
C TYR A 292 -7.10 8.53 -53.80
N SER A 293 -6.68 9.71 -53.37
CA SER A 293 -7.05 10.99 -53.97
C SER A 293 -6.50 11.14 -55.39
N ASN A 294 -5.27 10.65 -55.63
CA ASN A 294 -4.67 10.58 -56.96
C ASN A 294 -5.42 9.62 -57.89
N ASP A 295 -5.67 8.40 -57.42
CA ASP A 295 -6.34 7.38 -58.23
C ASP A 295 -7.83 7.69 -58.41
N PHE A 296 -8.43 8.47 -57.51
CA PHE A 296 -9.77 9.02 -57.67
C PHE A 296 -9.86 9.98 -58.85
N ALA A 297 -8.93 10.95 -58.96
CA ALA A 297 -8.85 11.82 -60.13
C ALA A 297 -8.68 11.01 -61.43
N TYR A 298 -7.84 9.97 -61.40
CA TYR A 298 -7.67 9.08 -62.55
C TYR A 298 -8.93 8.26 -62.87
N ALA A 299 -9.62 7.75 -61.85
CA ALA A 299 -10.88 7.03 -61.99
C ALA A 299 -11.97 7.92 -62.61
N VAL A 300 -12.07 9.17 -62.16
CA VAL A 300 -12.96 10.19 -62.74
C VAL A 300 -12.61 10.46 -64.20
N ASN A 301 -11.33 10.68 -64.52
CA ASN A 301 -10.89 10.98 -65.89
C ASN A 301 -11.14 9.83 -66.87
N THR A 302 -11.07 8.59 -66.40
CA THR A 302 -11.19 7.37 -67.23
C THR A 302 -12.53 6.65 -67.09
N ASN A 303 -13.43 7.15 -66.25
CA ASN A 303 -14.69 6.50 -65.90
C ASN A 303 -14.51 5.06 -65.39
N SER A 304 -13.52 4.82 -64.53
CA SER A 304 -13.15 3.48 -64.07
C SER A 304 -12.99 3.42 -62.56
N PHE A 305 -14.04 3.00 -61.87
CA PHE A 305 -14.06 2.85 -60.41
C PHE A 305 -13.00 1.87 -59.87
N ASN A 306 -12.59 0.87 -60.66
CA ASN A 306 -11.66 -0.17 -60.21
C ASN A 306 -10.30 0.38 -59.75
N TYR A 307 -9.91 1.59 -60.18
CA TYR A 307 -8.67 2.23 -59.73
C TYR A 307 -8.66 2.59 -58.25
N ILE A 308 -9.83 2.85 -57.65
CA ILE A 308 -9.93 3.22 -56.24
C ILE A 308 -10.41 2.10 -55.33
N GLU A 309 -10.82 0.96 -55.90
CA GLU A 309 -11.51 -0.11 -55.17
C GLU A 309 -10.69 -0.64 -53.98
N ASN A 310 -9.37 -0.76 -54.17
CA ASN A 310 -8.46 -1.30 -53.15
C ASN A 310 -8.21 -0.38 -51.95
N TYR A 311 -8.59 0.90 -52.03
CA TYR A 311 -8.46 1.84 -50.91
C TYR A 311 -9.71 1.87 -50.02
N LEU A 312 -10.81 1.25 -50.46
CA LEU A 312 -12.12 1.33 -49.83
C LEU A 312 -12.49 -0.02 -49.21
N GLU A 313 -13.06 -0.02 -48.01
CA GLU A 313 -13.63 -1.24 -47.45
C GLU A 313 -14.83 -1.67 -48.32
N PHE A 314 -14.85 -2.95 -48.73
CA PHE A 314 -15.92 -3.48 -49.56
C PHE A 314 -17.29 -3.26 -48.92
N ASP A 315 -18.26 -2.80 -49.71
CA ASP A 315 -19.63 -2.49 -49.30
C ASP A 315 -19.78 -1.36 -48.27
N SER A 316 -18.70 -0.65 -47.95
CA SER A 316 -18.75 0.50 -47.05
C SER A 316 -19.52 1.69 -47.67
N PRO A 317 -20.01 2.64 -46.85
CA PRO A 317 -20.64 3.86 -47.33
C PRO A 317 -19.84 4.60 -48.41
N ILE A 318 -18.53 4.80 -48.21
CA ILE A 318 -17.68 5.46 -49.22
C ILE A 318 -17.55 4.60 -50.49
N TYR A 319 -17.42 3.28 -50.39
CA TYR A 319 -17.35 2.38 -51.55
C TYR A 319 -18.58 2.56 -52.44
N ASN A 320 -19.76 2.49 -51.83
CA ASN A 320 -21.04 2.61 -52.53
C ASN A 320 -21.31 4.02 -53.07
N LYS A 321 -20.84 5.05 -52.37
CA LYS A 321 -20.91 6.45 -52.81
C LYS A 321 -20.01 6.69 -54.03
N GLN A 322 -18.74 6.31 -53.94
CA GLN A 322 -17.76 6.60 -55.00
C GLN A 322 -18.03 5.81 -56.29
N LYS A 323 -18.62 4.62 -56.20
CA LYS A 323 -19.09 3.85 -57.37
C LYS A 323 -20.13 4.60 -58.22
N LYS A 324 -20.86 5.55 -57.62
CA LYS A 324 -21.83 6.42 -58.30
C LYS A 324 -21.22 7.76 -58.71
N VAL A 325 -20.38 8.35 -57.84
CA VAL A 325 -19.79 9.67 -58.06
C VAL A 325 -18.81 9.67 -59.24
N VAL A 326 -17.96 8.64 -59.38
CA VAL A 326 -16.99 8.55 -60.48
C VAL A 326 -17.64 8.72 -61.87
N PRO A 327 -18.65 7.91 -62.26
CA PRO A 327 -19.31 8.08 -63.55
C PRO A 327 -20.12 9.38 -63.65
N GLU A 328 -20.68 9.85 -62.54
CA GLU A 328 -21.43 11.11 -62.52
C GLU A 328 -20.53 12.31 -62.87
N ILE A 329 -19.36 12.42 -62.26
CA ILE A 329 -18.39 13.50 -62.54
C ILE A 329 -17.90 13.37 -64.00
N HIS A 330 -17.55 12.16 -64.44
CA HIS A 330 -17.08 11.92 -65.80
C HIS A 330 -18.10 12.36 -66.87
N SER A 331 -19.39 12.03 -66.66
CA SER A 331 -20.48 12.35 -67.60
C SER A 331 -20.71 13.85 -67.81
N LYS A 332 -20.25 14.69 -66.86
CA LYS A 332 -20.31 16.16 -66.93
C LYS A 332 -19.12 16.77 -67.68
N ASP A 333 -18.29 15.92 -68.28
CA ASP A 333 -17.01 16.22 -68.93
C ASP A 333 -16.03 16.96 -68.01
N ILE A 334 -16.02 16.59 -66.73
CA ILE A 334 -15.06 17.11 -65.76
C ILE A 334 -13.80 16.25 -65.80
N ARG A 335 -12.64 16.93 -65.73
CA ARG A 335 -11.33 16.30 -65.57
C ARG A 335 -10.62 16.86 -64.36
N GLU A 336 -9.96 15.98 -63.62
CA GLU A 336 -9.30 16.29 -62.36
C GLU A 336 -7.83 15.90 -62.41
N ASN A 337 -6.97 16.70 -61.79
CA ASN A 337 -5.58 16.36 -61.53
C ASN A 337 -5.28 16.62 -60.06
N PHE A 338 -4.96 15.56 -59.32
CA PHE A 338 -4.57 15.66 -57.92
C PHE A 338 -3.21 16.36 -57.80
N GLU A 339 -3.12 17.33 -56.88
CA GLU A 339 -1.88 18.06 -56.60
C GLU A 339 -1.25 17.63 -55.27
N SER A 340 -2.04 17.60 -54.20
CA SER A 340 -1.53 17.30 -52.86
C SER A 340 -2.65 17.02 -51.87
N THR A 341 -2.31 16.32 -50.78
CA THR A 341 -3.15 16.21 -49.59
C THR A 341 -2.36 16.64 -48.36
N GLU A 342 -3.01 17.24 -47.37
CA GLU A 342 -2.43 17.57 -46.07
C GLU A 342 -3.33 17.05 -44.96
N ILE A 343 -2.79 16.22 -44.05
CA ILE A 343 -3.53 15.76 -42.87
C ILE A 343 -3.60 16.89 -41.84
N LEU A 344 -4.81 17.41 -41.60
CA LEU A 344 -5.09 18.46 -40.62
C LEU A 344 -5.18 17.88 -39.20
N ASN A 345 -5.93 16.79 -39.02
CA ASN A 345 -6.04 16.06 -37.75
C ASN A 345 -6.50 14.61 -37.99
N TYR A 346 -6.26 13.72 -37.03
CA TYR A 346 -6.84 12.38 -37.02
C TYR A 346 -7.00 11.80 -35.62
N THR A 347 -7.98 10.91 -35.47
CA THR A 347 -8.22 10.08 -34.30
C THR A 347 -8.05 8.61 -34.67
N PHE A 348 -7.66 7.77 -33.71
CA PHE A 348 -7.56 6.33 -33.90
C PHE A 348 -7.88 5.61 -32.59
N ASN A 349 -8.80 4.65 -32.66
CA ASN A 349 -9.17 3.78 -31.55
C ASN A 349 -8.52 2.40 -31.75
N ASN A 350 -7.58 2.06 -30.87
CA ASN A 350 -6.85 0.79 -30.91
C ASN A 350 -7.75 -0.44 -30.62
N ASP A 351 -8.85 -0.28 -29.89
CA ASP A 351 -9.74 -1.39 -29.52
C ASP A 351 -10.61 -1.80 -30.71
N THR A 352 -11.07 -0.84 -31.51
CA THR A 352 -11.91 -1.07 -32.68
C THR A 352 -11.12 -1.11 -33.99
N ASN A 353 -9.84 -0.72 -33.98
CA ASN A 353 -9.01 -0.50 -35.16
C ASN A 353 -9.63 0.48 -36.17
N THR A 354 -10.40 1.46 -35.71
CA THR A 354 -11.05 2.47 -36.55
C THR A 354 -10.63 3.87 -36.15
N GLY A 355 -10.73 4.82 -37.08
CA GLY A 355 -10.38 6.21 -36.84
C GLY A 355 -11.05 7.17 -37.80
N GLU A 356 -10.81 8.46 -37.56
CA GLU A 356 -11.24 9.54 -38.44
C GLU A 356 -10.03 10.37 -38.83
N VAL A 357 -9.99 10.83 -40.08
CA VAL A 357 -8.94 11.73 -40.57
C VAL A 357 -9.59 12.88 -41.31
N THR A 358 -9.19 14.10 -40.95
CA THR A 358 -9.55 15.30 -41.69
C THR A 358 -8.32 15.76 -42.46
N CYS A 359 -8.47 15.87 -43.76
CA CYS A 359 -7.41 16.32 -44.65
C CYS A 359 -7.90 17.43 -45.58
N ASN A 360 -6.92 18.14 -46.11
CA ASN A 360 -7.12 19.14 -47.13
C ASN A 360 -6.56 18.61 -48.44
N GLU A 361 -7.40 18.45 -49.45
CA GLU A 361 -7.05 17.88 -50.74
C GLU A 361 -7.14 18.95 -51.81
N ILE A 362 -6.15 18.97 -52.71
CA ILE A 362 -6.02 20.01 -53.71
C ILE A 362 -6.03 19.37 -55.09
N TYR A 363 -6.92 19.86 -55.93
CA TYR A 363 -7.12 19.38 -57.29
C TYR A 363 -7.10 20.54 -58.29
N SER A 364 -6.53 20.31 -59.45
CA SER A 364 -6.71 21.12 -60.64
C SER A 364 -7.88 20.54 -61.46
N ILE A 365 -8.99 21.27 -61.56
CA ILE A 365 -10.24 20.79 -62.16
C ILE A 365 -10.63 21.62 -63.39
N GLY A 366 -10.95 20.97 -64.50
CA GLY A 366 -11.32 21.60 -65.78
C GLY A 366 -12.32 20.80 -66.61
N LYS A 367 -12.64 21.30 -67.81
CA LYS A 367 -13.46 20.63 -68.83
C LYS A 367 -12.75 20.64 -70.18
N GLU A 368 -12.92 19.59 -70.98
CA GLU A 368 -12.41 19.42 -72.35
C GLU A 368 -10.91 19.80 -72.56
N ILE A 369 -10.59 21.09 -72.69
CA ILE A 369 -9.26 21.68 -72.98
C ILE A 369 -9.00 22.97 -72.18
N ASN A 370 -9.93 23.43 -71.33
CA ASN A 370 -9.79 24.69 -70.60
C ASN A 370 -8.72 24.65 -69.49
N VAL A 371 -8.12 25.80 -69.20
CA VAL A 371 -7.14 25.98 -68.12
C VAL A 371 -7.74 25.48 -66.81
N PRO A 372 -7.18 24.43 -66.18
CA PRO A 372 -7.73 23.88 -64.96
C PRO A 372 -7.69 24.91 -63.84
N LYS A 373 -8.76 24.97 -63.05
CA LYS A 373 -8.84 25.81 -61.86
C LYS A 373 -8.47 24.98 -60.64
N ARG A 374 -7.52 25.47 -59.85
CA ARG A 374 -7.16 24.90 -58.56
C ARG A 374 -8.34 25.02 -57.59
N GLN A 375 -8.73 23.91 -57.00
CA GLN A 375 -9.79 23.77 -56.01
C GLN A 375 -9.25 23.02 -54.79
N GLU A 376 -9.81 23.35 -53.65
CA GLU A 376 -9.39 22.84 -52.35
C GLU A 376 -10.61 22.25 -51.65
N PHE A 377 -10.47 21.02 -51.18
CA PHE A 377 -11.53 20.25 -50.55
C PHE A 377 -11.08 19.81 -49.18
N LYS A 378 -11.82 20.24 -48.16
CA LYS A 378 -11.63 19.76 -46.80
C LYS A 378 -12.54 18.57 -46.58
N ASN A 379 -11.96 17.38 -46.56
CA ASN A 379 -12.69 16.13 -46.42
C ASN A 379 -12.39 15.47 -45.07
N THR A 380 -13.41 14.86 -44.48
CA THR A 380 -13.25 14.02 -43.30
C THR A 380 -13.64 12.58 -43.64
N TYR A 381 -12.66 11.68 -43.57
CA TYR A 381 -12.85 10.27 -43.81
C TYR A 381 -12.91 9.49 -42.50
N THR A 382 -13.71 8.43 -42.46
CA THR A 382 -13.48 7.35 -41.50
C THR A 382 -12.62 6.28 -42.16
N PHE A 383 -11.76 5.64 -41.39
CA PHE A 383 -10.87 4.60 -41.87
C PHE A 383 -10.77 3.44 -40.89
N LYS A 384 -10.26 2.31 -41.36
CA LYS A 384 -10.06 1.08 -40.59
C LYS A 384 -8.69 0.46 -40.88
N LYS A 385 -8.03 -0.03 -39.83
CA LYS A 385 -6.81 -0.84 -39.94
C LYS A 385 -7.19 -2.31 -39.98
N LEU A 386 -6.83 -2.98 -41.08
CA LEU A 386 -7.07 -4.41 -41.28
C LEU A 386 -6.03 -5.25 -40.51
N SER A 387 -6.32 -6.55 -40.36
CA SER A 387 -5.47 -7.49 -39.61
C SER A 387 -4.06 -7.67 -40.21
N ASN A 388 -3.92 -7.48 -41.52
CA ASN A 388 -2.64 -7.46 -42.24
C ASN A 388 -1.86 -6.14 -42.07
N GLY A 389 -2.41 -5.18 -41.32
CA GLY A 389 -1.81 -3.87 -41.05
C GLY A 389 -2.17 -2.77 -42.05
N SER A 390 -2.81 -3.08 -43.19
CA SER A 390 -3.18 -2.06 -44.18
C SER A 390 -4.35 -1.20 -43.72
N LEU A 391 -4.40 0.04 -44.20
CA LEU A 391 -5.49 0.98 -43.94
C LEU A 391 -6.44 1.04 -45.14
N VAL A 392 -7.74 1.14 -44.86
CA VAL A 392 -8.79 1.37 -45.88
C VAL A 392 -9.76 2.45 -45.40
N LEU A 393 -10.33 3.22 -46.33
CA LEU A 393 -11.38 4.20 -46.06
C LEU A 393 -12.73 3.49 -45.97
N THR A 394 -13.58 3.92 -45.05
CA THR A 394 -14.88 3.30 -44.76
C THR A 394 -16.05 4.27 -44.92
N ASP A 395 -15.82 5.57 -44.76
CA ASP A 395 -16.82 6.60 -45.01
C ASP A 395 -16.15 7.93 -45.40
N ILE A 396 -16.90 8.80 -46.06
CA ILE A 396 -16.54 10.21 -46.28
C ILE A 396 -17.72 11.06 -45.81
N LYS A 397 -17.50 11.82 -44.73
CA LYS A 397 -18.51 12.68 -44.13
C LYS A 397 -18.75 13.89 -45.02
N ASP A 398 -20.03 14.25 -45.18
CA ASP A 398 -20.47 15.45 -45.90
C ASP A 398 -20.18 16.76 -45.15
#